data_AF-A0A0F9ZBQ4-F1
#
_entry.id   AF-A0A0F9ZBQ4-F1
#
_cell.length_a   1.000
_cell.length_b   1.000
_cell.length_c   1.000
_cell.angle_alpha   90.00
_cell.angle_beta   90.00
_cell.angle_gamma   90.00
#
_symmetry.space_group_name_H-M   'P 1'
#
loop_
_entity.id
_entity.type
_entity.pdbx_description
1 polymer ?
#
loop_
_entity_poly.entity_id
_entity_poly.type
_entity_poly.pdbx_seq_one_letter_code
_entity_poly.pdbx_strand_id
1 'polypeptide(L)'
;MKKAILILTMLQAVGLTALPFVKDKKHESALEISKKTKDSFAQATPQNSVFMFDLHGVVITKSKSKIELAFLSWKMAKWKTLSSLVLRPITVLCVAKDIYKMQRENKKCGQQYFDEIANKYPQLGLNLDDLYDYDTIHSLNPKTVECIRQLKAKGFQTGVFTNMGDKAYEQKLLTRFPELKYLLGTKGYNPNAACNYASKPNPESCDCFLNKLKNDFGQKSFNGKLQNVYFIDDRPKNIIEAIKHNPIRPYYFTSAEQFEKNIKKIK
;
A
#
# COMPACT_ATOMS: atom_id res chain seq x y z
N MET A 1 -14.39 -27.38 -10.57
CA MET A 1 -13.03 -26.86 -10.85
C MET A 1 -13.00 -25.41 -11.37
N LYS A 2 -13.85 -25.01 -12.33
CA LYS A 2 -13.89 -23.62 -12.87
C LYS A 2 -14.43 -22.53 -11.90
N LYS A 3 -15.23 -22.87 -10.89
CA LYS A 3 -15.92 -21.90 -10.01
C LYS A 3 -15.17 -21.48 -8.73
N ALA A 4 -14.27 -22.31 -8.19
CA ALA A 4 -13.39 -21.92 -7.07
C ALA A 4 -12.29 -20.95 -7.54
N ILE A 5 -11.79 -21.18 -8.76
CA ILE A 5 -10.99 -20.23 -9.53
C ILE A 5 -11.79 -18.94 -9.68
N LEU A 6 -13.08 -19.01 -9.99
CA LEU A 6 -13.94 -17.83 -10.11
C LEU A 6 -14.01 -17.01 -8.81
N ILE A 7 -13.99 -17.56 -7.59
CA ILE A 7 -14.07 -16.75 -6.35
C ILE A 7 -12.77 -15.99 -6.11
N LEU A 8 -11.62 -16.66 -6.12
CA LEU A 8 -10.32 -15.99 -5.94
C LEU A 8 -9.96 -15.10 -7.12
N THR A 9 -10.33 -15.50 -8.33
CA THR A 9 -10.22 -14.66 -9.54
C THR A 9 -11.28 -13.57 -9.53
N MET A 10 -12.42 -13.69 -8.84
CA MET A 10 -13.38 -12.58 -8.62
C MET A 10 -12.86 -11.65 -7.54
N LEU A 11 -12.29 -12.14 -6.45
CA LEU A 11 -11.61 -11.31 -5.44
C LEU A 11 -10.46 -10.53 -6.08
N GLN A 12 -9.69 -11.20 -6.93
CA GLN A 12 -8.63 -10.58 -7.73
C GLN A 12 -9.20 -9.66 -8.81
N ALA A 13 -10.12 -10.09 -9.68
CA ALA A 13 -10.68 -9.29 -10.76
C ALA A 13 -11.48 -8.09 -10.23
N VAL A 14 -12.23 -8.23 -9.15
CA VAL A 14 -12.90 -7.12 -8.47
C VAL A 14 -11.86 -6.16 -7.85
N GLY A 15 -10.66 -6.64 -7.49
CA GLY A 15 -9.50 -5.80 -7.10
C GLY A 15 -8.51 -5.40 -8.21
N LEU A 16 -8.60 -5.94 -9.43
CA LEU A 16 -7.59 -5.89 -10.51
C LEU A 16 -8.19 -5.63 -11.89
N THR A 17 -9.50 -5.47 -12.06
CA THR A 17 -10.05 -4.94 -13.31
C THR A 17 -9.62 -3.48 -13.40
N ALA A 18 -8.41 -3.31 -13.91
CA ALA A 18 -7.93 -2.10 -14.53
C ALA A 18 -8.98 -1.73 -15.57
N LEU A 19 -9.81 -0.74 -15.23
CA LEU A 19 -10.58 -0.02 -16.23
C LEU A 19 -9.59 0.41 -17.32
N PRO A 20 -9.97 0.35 -18.61
CA PRO A 20 -9.09 0.72 -19.70
C PRO A 20 -8.45 2.08 -19.42
N PHE A 21 -7.13 2.17 -19.65
CA PHE A 21 -6.33 3.38 -19.56
C PHE A 21 -6.81 4.39 -20.62
N VAL A 22 -7.99 4.97 -20.40
CA VAL A 22 -8.25 6.32 -20.89
C VAL A 22 -7.19 7.18 -20.22
N LYS A 23 -6.52 8.08 -20.95
CA LYS A 23 -5.69 9.13 -20.35
C LYS A 23 -6.57 9.89 -19.35
N ASP A 24 -6.56 9.43 -18.10
CA ASP A 24 -7.41 9.92 -17.05
C ASP A 24 -6.84 11.27 -16.64
N LYS A 25 -7.66 12.33 -16.65
CA LYS A 25 -7.26 13.68 -16.19
C LYS A 25 -6.50 13.62 -14.86
N LYS A 26 -6.81 12.64 -14.00
CA LYS A 26 -6.11 12.41 -12.73
C LYS A 26 -4.63 12.08 -12.91
N HIS A 27 -4.26 11.29 -13.92
CA HIS A 27 -2.86 10.97 -14.20
C HIS A 27 -2.08 12.22 -14.61
N GLU A 28 -2.66 13.06 -15.49
CA GLU A 28 -2.05 14.32 -15.91
C GLU A 28 -1.88 15.28 -14.73
N SER A 29 -2.91 15.44 -13.89
CA SER A 29 -2.80 16.23 -12.65
C SER A 29 -1.72 15.70 -11.71
N ALA A 30 -1.62 14.38 -11.53
CA ALA A 30 -0.58 13.78 -10.68
C ALA A 30 0.83 14.00 -11.25
N LEU A 31 1.00 13.97 -12.57
CA LEU A 31 2.26 14.31 -13.23
C LEU A 31 2.65 15.78 -13.03
N GLU A 32 1.69 16.71 -13.12
CA GLU A 32 1.94 18.14 -12.88
C GLU A 32 2.35 18.40 -11.42
N ILE A 33 1.63 17.79 -10.47
CA ILE A 33 1.99 17.85 -9.03
C ILE A 33 3.40 17.30 -8.82
N SER A 34 3.71 16.14 -9.42
CA SER A 34 5.04 15.51 -9.34
C SER A 34 6.13 16.39 -9.91
N LYS A 35 5.86 17.18 -10.97
CA LYS A 35 6.83 18.16 -11.52
C LYS A 35 7.19 19.21 -10.47
N LYS A 36 6.18 19.83 -9.82
CA LYS A 36 6.40 20.83 -8.76
C LYS A 36 7.16 20.23 -7.57
N THR A 37 6.82 19.01 -7.17
CA THR A 37 7.52 18.28 -6.10
C THR A 37 8.99 18.00 -6.45
N LYS A 38 9.31 17.64 -7.70
CA LYS A 38 10.70 17.39 -8.14
C LYS A 38 11.58 18.61 -7.97
N ASP A 39 11.05 19.80 -8.24
CA ASP A 39 11.82 21.04 -8.11
C ASP A 39 12.17 21.31 -6.64
N SER A 40 11.29 20.92 -5.71
CA SER A 40 11.57 21.03 -4.27
C SER A 40 12.61 20.04 -3.74
N PHE A 41 12.96 18.96 -4.47
CA PHE A 41 13.96 17.98 -3.97
C PHE A 41 15.33 18.64 -3.76
N ALA A 42 15.67 19.66 -4.54
CA ALA A 42 16.91 20.41 -4.38
C ALA A 42 17.00 21.18 -3.04
N GLN A 43 15.88 21.37 -2.35
CA GLN A 43 15.77 22.04 -1.05
C GLN A 43 15.67 21.04 0.13
N ALA A 44 15.59 19.74 -0.18
CA ALA A 44 15.50 18.69 0.82
C ALA A 44 16.84 18.53 1.55
N THR A 45 16.79 18.53 2.87
CA THR A 45 17.93 18.21 3.75
C THR A 45 17.50 17.16 4.78
N PRO A 46 18.43 16.35 5.31
CA PRO A 46 18.11 15.36 6.33
C PRO A 46 17.39 15.92 7.57
N GLN A 47 17.64 17.19 7.90
CA GLN A 47 17.08 17.86 9.07
C GLN A 47 15.64 18.35 8.83
N ASN A 48 15.28 18.65 7.59
CA ASN A 48 13.99 19.23 7.25
C ASN A 48 13.05 18.32 6.45
N SER A 49 13.49 17.12 6.10
CA SER A 49 12.78 16.24 5.17
C SER A 49 12.74 14.80 5.62
N VAL A 50 11.58 14.16 5.38
CA VAL A 50 11.38 12.71 5.51
C VAL A 50 10.78 12.17 4.22
N PHE A 51 11.18 10.95 3.83
CA PHE A 51 10.69 10.27 2.64
C PHE A 51 9.80 9.09 3.01
N MET A 52 8.51 9.18 2.67
CA MET A 52 7.49 8.20 3.00
C MET A 52 7.05 7.48 1.74
N PHE A 53 7.16 6.16 1.73
CA PHE A 53 6.88 5.34 0.57
C PHE A 53 5.56 4.59 0.73
N ASP A 54 4.73 4.59 -0.32
CA ASP A 54 3.80 3.49 -0.48
C ASP A 54 4.58 2.19 -0.71
N LEU A 55 3.98 1.05 -0.38
CA LEU A 55 4.61 -0.24 -0.60
C LEU A 55 4.27 -0.79 -1.97
N HIS A 56 2.99 -1.04 -2.22
CA HIS A 56 2.51 -1.63 -3.46
C HIS A 56 2.82 -0.75 -4.66
N GLY A 57 3.42 -1.31 -5.71
CA GLY A 57 3.74 -0.58 -6.95
C GLY A 57 4.99 0.29 -6.86
N VAL A 58 5.46 0.62 -5.65
CA VAL A 58 6.66 1.43 -5.41
C VAL A 58 7.81 0.56 -4.91
N VAL A 59 7.72 0.06 -3.67
CA VAL A 59 8.77 -0.75 -3.02
C VAL A 59 8.62 -2.23 -3.36
N ILE A 60 7.39 -2.72 -3.43
CA ILE A 60 7.08 -4.12 -3.69
C ILE A 60 6.20 -4.26 -4.92
N THR A 61 6.45 -5.30 -5.71
CA THR A 61 5.71 -5.60 -6.93
C THR A 61 5.08 -6.98 -6.82
N LYS A 62 3.91 -7.15 -7.46
CA LYS A 62 3.24 -8.45 -7.55
C LYS A 62 4.11 -9.38 -8.41
N SER A 63 4.50 -10.51 -7.84
CA SER A 63 5.18 -11.56 -8.60
C SER A 63 4.14 -12.52 -9.15
N LYS A 64 3.77 -12.38 -10.44
CA LYS A 64 2.75 -13.22 -11.08
C LYS A 64 3.03 -14.71 -10.90
N SER A 65 4.26 -15.14 -11.14
CA SER A 65 4.68 -16.53 -10.98
C SER A 65 4.53 -17.04 -9.54
N LYS A 66 4.92 -16.25 -8.53
CA LYS A 66 4.75 -16.64 -7.12
C LYS A 66 3.27 -16.67 -6.71
N ILE A 67 2.45 -15.75 -7.22
CA ILE A 67 1.01 -15.72 -6.97
C ILE A 67 0.37 -16.98 -7.56
N GLU A 68 0.70 -17.34 -8.79
CA GLU A 68 0.21 -18.56 -9.45
C GLU A 68 0.63 -19.82 -8.69
N LEU A 69 1.89 -19.92 -8.28
CA LEU A 69 2.40 -21.07 -7.52
C LEU A 69 1.74 -21.20 -6.14
N ALA A 70 1.62 -20.09 -5.41
CA ALA A 70 0.94 -20.10 -4.11
C ALA A 70 -0.54 -20.43 -4.25
N PHE A 71 -1.20 -19.92 -5.28
CA PHE A 71 -2.58 -20.25 -5.60
C PHE A 71 -2.75 -21.75 -5.89
N LEU A 72 -1.87 -22.34 -6.71
CA LEU A 72 -1.88 -23.77 -6.99
C LEU A 72 -1.66 -24.60 -5.73
N SER A 73 -0.71 -24.20 -4.88
CA SER A 73 -0.41 -24.88 -3.61
C SER A 73 -1.59 -24.81 -2.64
N TRP A 74 -2.18 -23.62 -2.48
CA TRP A 74 -3.37 -23.41 -1.64
C TRP A 74 -4.58 -24.20 -2.16
N LYS A 75 -4.79 -24.21 -3.47
CA LYS A 75 -5.85 -24.99 -4.13
C LYS A 75 -5.73 -26.48 -3.85
N MET A 76 -4.51 -27.04 -3.91
CA MET A 76 -4.28 -28.45 -3.59
C MET A 76 -4.54 -28.76 -2.12
N ALA A 77 -4.06 -27.91 -1.21
CA ALA A 77 -4.22 -28.11 0.23
C ALA A 77 -5.67 -27.95 0.72
N LYS A 78 -6.46 -27.08 0.08
CA LYS A 78 -7.80 -26.68 0.54
C LYS A 78 -8.92 -27.09 -0.42
N TRP A 79 -8.65 -28.02 -1.33
CA TRP A 79 -9.62 -28.48 -2.35
C TRP A 79 -10.97 -28.87 -1.76
N LYS A 80 -10.98 -29.55 -0.60
CA LYS A 80 -12.22 -29.97 0.09
C LYS A 80 -13.07 -28.76 0.51
N THR A 81 -12.47 -27.77 1.18
CA THR A 81 -13.14 -26.52 1.60
C THR A 81 -13.62 -25.69 0.40
N LEU A 82 -12.81 -25.61 -0.66
CA LEU A 82 -13.20 -24.92 -1.90
C LEU A 82 -14.37 -25.63 -2.59
N SER A 83 -14.38 -26.95 -2.58
CA SER A 83 -15.46 -27.72 -3.20
C SER A 83 -16.80 -27.52 -2.50
N SER A 84 -16.83 -27.40 -1.16
CA SER A 84 -18.06 -27.08 -0.43
C SER A 84 -18.59 -25.67 -0.69
N LEU A 85 -17.71 -24.72 -1.01
CA LEU A 85 -18.12 -23.36 -1.38
C LEU A 85 -18.72 -23.29 -2.79
N VAL A 86 -18.18 -24.10 -3.71
CA VAL A 86 -18.71 -24.21 -5.07
C VAL A 86 -20.13 -24.76 -5.09
N LEU A 87 -20.51 -25.54 -4.08
CA LEU A 87 -21.86 -26.08 -3.91
C LEU A 87 -22.85 -25.05 -3.31
N ARG A 88 -22.39 -23.86 -2.91
CA ARG A 88 -23.22 -22.80 -2.28
C ARG A 88 -23.14 -21.47 -3.08
N PRO A 89 -23.71 -21.40 -4.30
CA PRO A 89 -23.56 -20.25 -5.18
C PRO A 89 -24.09 -18.94 -4.59
N ILE A 90 -25.14 -19.00 -3.76
CA ILE A 90 -25.71 -17.81 -3.09
C ILE A 90 -24.68 -17.17 -2.15
N THR A 91 -23.96 -17.97 -1.36
CA THR A 91 -22.93 -17.48 -0.44
C THR A 91 -21.84 -16.72 -1.20
N VAL A 92 -21.42 -17.23 -2.36
CA VAL A 92 -20.44 -16.57 -3.22
C VAL A 92 -20.91 -15.20 -3.69
N LEU A 93 -22.17 -15.11 -4.15
CA LEU A 93 -22.75 -13.84 -4.60
C LEU A 93 -22.87 -12.83 -3.46
N CYS A 94 -23.26 -13.28 -2.27
CA CYS A 94 -23.32 -12.43 -1.08
C CYS A 94 -21.94 -11.87 -0.69
N VAL A 95 -20.92 -12.73 -0.65
CA VAL A 95 -19.52 -12.32 -0.39
C VAL A 95 -19.05 -11.32 -1.45
N ALA A 96 -19.26 -11.61 -2.73
CA ALA A 96 -18.86 -10.72 -3.82
C ALA A 96 -19.57 -9.36 -3.74
N LYS A 97 -20.87 -9.34 -3.44
CA LYS A 97 -21.65 -8.12 -3.25
C LYS A 97 -21.12 -7.28 -2.09
N ASP A 98 -20.82 -7.90 -0.96
CA ASP A 98 -20.27 -7.19 0.20
C ASP A 98 -18.89 -6.61 -0.10
N ILE A 99 -18.02 -7.37 -0.75
CA ILE A 99 -16.69 -6.88 -1.15
C ILE A 99 -16.81 -5.71 -2.11
N TYR A 100 -17.70 -5.82 -3.11
CA TYR A 100 -17.96 -4.72 -4.02
C TYR A 100 -18.49 -3.47 -3.31
N LYS A 101 -19.42 -3.63 -2.37
CA LYS A 101 -19.95 -2.55 -1.54
C LYS A 101 -18.82 -1.87 -0.75
N MET A 102 -18.03 -2.68 -0.04
CA MET A 102 -16.92 -2.21 0.77
C MET A 102 -15.85 -1.47 -0.05
N GLN A 103 -15.50 -1.98 -1.24
CA GLN A 103 -14.61 -1.31 -2.17
C GLN A 103 -15.17 0.01 -2.71
N ARG A 104 -16.47 0.05 -3.05
CA ARG A 104 -17.12 1.28 -3.50
C ARG A 104 -17.08 2.37 -2.45
N GLU A 105 -17.23 1.98 -1.18
CA GLU A 105 -17.16 2.90 -0.06
C GLU A 105 -15.73 3.43 0.17
N ASN A 106 -14.68 2.76 -0.32
CA ASN A 106 -13.26 3.21 -0.28
C ASN A 106 -12.74 3.63 1.11
N LYS A 107 -13.38 3.18 2.19
CA LYS A 107 -13.04 3.62 3.55
C LYS A 107 -11.98 2.74 4.24
N LYS A 108 -11.77 1.51 3.76
CA LYS A 108 -11.07 0.48 4.51
C LYS A 108 -9.87 -0.09 3.75
N CYS A 109 -8.87 -0.54 4.51
CA CYS A 109 -7.69 -1.22 3.98
C CYS A 109 -7.96 -2.69 3.61
N GLY A 110 -7.03 -3.33 2.89
CA GLY A 110 -7.13 -4.73 2.47
C GLY A 110 -7.38 -5.69 3.62
N GLN A 111 -6.62 -5.54 4.71
CA GLN A 111 -6.73 -6.34 5.92
C GLN A 111 -8.14 -6.33 6.51
N GLN A 112 -8.77 -5.16 6.62
CA GLN A 112 -10.11 -5.07 7.21
C GLN A 112 -11.18 -5.74 6.35
N TYR A 113 -11.01 -5.80 5.03
CA TYR A 113 -11.90 -6.60 4.18
C TYR A 113 -11.80 -8.08 4.50
N PHE A 114 -10.61 -8.62 4.73
CA PHE A 114 -10.46 -10.02 5.13
C PHE A 114 -11.09 -10.29 6.49
N ASP A 115 -10.87 -9.41 7.46
CA ASP A 115 -11.43 -9.53 8.81
C ASP A 115 -12.96 -9.52 8.78
N GLU A 116 -13.56 -8.60 8.04
CA GLU A 116 -15.02 -8.49 7.93
C GLU A 116 -15.65 -9.67 7.20
N ILE A 117 -15.01 -10.17 6.14
CA ILE A 117 -15.52 -11.34 5.43
C ILE A 117 -15.37 -12.61 6.27
N ALA A 118 -14.25 -12.80 6.97
CA ALA A 118 -14.06 -13.95 7.86
C ALA A 118 -15.08 -13.94 9.01
N ASN A 119 -15.33 -12.77 9.62
CA ASN A 119 -16.28 -12.62 10.72
C ASN A 119 -17.74 -12.77 10.26
N LYS A 120 -18.11 -12.19 9.11
CA LYS A 120 -19.48 -12.24 8.58
C LYS A 120 -19.83 -13.61 8.01
N TYR A 121 -18.84 -14.35 7.53
CA TYR A 121 -19.03 -15.65 6.88
C TYR A 121 -18.14 -16.74 7.49
N PRO A 122 -18.29 -17.07 8.79
CA PRO A 122 -17.44 -18.04 9.47
C PRO A 122 -17.48 -19.44 8.83
N GLN A 123 -18.61 -19.80 8.19
CA GLN A 123 -18.77 -21.05 7.46
C GLN A 123 -17.85 -21.20 6.25
N LEU A 124 -17.19 -20.12 5.81
CA LEU A 124 -16.18 -20.20 4.76
C LEU A 124 -14.88 -20.83 5.27
N GLY A 125 -14.66 -20.89 6.59
CA GLY A 125 -13.45 -21.42 7.19
C GLY A 125 -12.19 -20.68 6.71
N LEU A 126 -12.31 -19.37 6.49
CA LEU A 126 -11.20 -18.55 6.02
C LEU A 126 -10.15 -18.46 7.11
N ASN A 127 -8.95 -18.98 6.83
CA ASN A 127 -7.79 -18.74 7.66
C ASN A 127 -7.25 -17.34 7.31
N LEU A 128 -7.38 -16.38 8.23
CA LEU A 128 -6.89 -15.02 8.04
C LEU A 128 -5.37 -14.98 7.79
N ASP A 129 -4.61 -15.87 8.44
CA ASP A 129 -3.17 -15.94 8.22
C ASP A 129 -2.81 -16.32 6.79
N ASP A 130 -3.54 -17.29 6.20
CA ASP A 130 -3.36 -17.68 4.80
C ASP A 130 -3.69 -16.51 3.85
N LEU A 131 -4.72 -15.72 4.18
CA LEU A 131 -5.12 -14.55 3.38
C LEU A 131 -4.07 -13.43 3.45
N TYR A 132 -3.50 -13.18 4.63
CA TYR A 132 -2.42 -12.20 4.76
C TYR A 132 -1.11 -12.69 4.12
N ASP A 133 -0.80 -13.99 4.22
CA ASP A 133 0.32 -14.58 3.51
C ASP A 133 0.16 -14.40 1.99
N TYR A 134 -1.07 -14.58 1.50
CA TYR A 134 -1.40 -14.35 0.10
C TYR A 134 -1.28 -12.88 -0.31
N ASP A 135 -1.82 -11.96 0.49
CA ASP A 135 -1.74 -10.52 0.23
C ASP A 135 -0.30 -9.99 0.28
N THR A 136 0.62 -10.72 0.90
CA THR A 136 2.05 -10.38 0.95
C THR A 136 2.92 -11.18 -0.02
N ILE A 137 2.33 -11.85 -1.02
CA ILE A 137 3.08 -12.50 -2.11
C ILE A 137 3.58 -11.44 -3.09
N HIS A 138 4.66 -10.80 -2.68
CA HIS A 138 5.37 -9.81 -3.45
C HIS A 138 6.83 -10.16 -3.61
N SER A 139 7.48 -9.42 -4.49
CA SER A 139 8.94 -9.32 -4.55
C SER A 139 9.32 -7.86 -4.33
N LEU A 140 10.48 -7.63 -3.76
CA LEU A 140 11.03 -6.28 -3.68
C LEU A 140 11.35 -5.77 -5.08
N ASN A 141 11.15 -4.47 -5.31
CA ASN A 141 11.73 -3.77 -6.44
C ASN A 141 13.17 -3.39 -6.10
N PRO A 142 14.19 -4.09 -6.63
CA PRO A 142 15.57 -3.89 -6.22
C PRO A 142 16.07 -2.47 -6.48
N LYS A 143 15.58 -1.80 -7.55
CA LYS A 143 15.97 -0.43 -7.88
C LYS A 143 15.37 0.58 -6.92
N THR A 144 14.10 0.40 -6.52
CA THR A 144 13.49 1.25 -5.50
C THR A 144 14.18 1.06 -4.14
N VAL A 145 14.48 -0.19 -3.77
CA VAL A 145 15.24 -0.51 -2.56
C VAL A 145 16.60 0.20 -2.56
N GLU A 146 17.29 0.22 -3.69
CA GLU A 146 18.56 0.93 -3.84
C GLU A 146 18.40 2.45 -3.70
N CYS A 147 17.35 3.04 -4.27
CA CYS A 147 17.05 4.46 -4.05
C CYS A 147 16.83 4.79 -2.56
N ILE A 148 16.15 3.90 -1.82
CA ILE A 148 15.95 4.07 -0.37
C ILE A 148 17.29 3.99 0.38
N ARG A 149 18.17 3.05 0.01
CA ARG A 149 19.53 2.98 0.58
C ARG A 149 20.31 4.27 0.36
N GLN A 150 20.27 4.83 -0.86
CA GLN A 150 20.95 6.09 -1.18
C GLN A 150 20.42 7.25 -0.33
N LEU A 151 19.11 7.36 -0.13
CA LEU A 151 18.51 8.37 0.76
C LEU A 151 18.99 8.19 2.22
N LYS A 152 18.98 6.96 2.72
CA LYS A 152 19.49 6.66 4.07
C LYS A 152 20.97 6.97 4.23
N ALA A 153 21.79 6.66 3.23
CA ALA A 153 23.22 6.96 3.24
C ALA A 153 23.49 8.47 3.29
N LYS A 154 22.60 9.28 2.69
CA LYS A 154 22.61 10.75 2.82
C LYS A 154 22.05 11.26 4.17
N GLY A 155 21.68 10.38 5.08
CA GLY A 155 21.16 10.72 6.41
C GLY A 155 19.66 11.00 6.47
N PHE A 156 18.93 10.88 5.35
CA PHE A 156 17.48 11.09 5.37
C PHE A 156 16.76 10.02 6.17
N GLN A 157 15.70 10.45 6.83
CA GLN A 157 14.73 9.55 7.43
C GLN A 157 13.79 9.04 6.35
N THR A 158 13.51 7.74 6.42
CA THR A 158 12.65 7.02 5.49
C THR A 158 11.57 6.28 6.28
N GLY A 159 10.41 6.10 5.67
CA GLY A 159 9.25 5.50 6.31
C GLY A 159 8.22 4.97 5.33
N VAL A 160 7.14 4.40 5.87
CA VAL A 160 6.00 3.92 5.09
C VAL A 160 4.75 4.78 5.26
N PHE A 161 4.02 4.97 4.17
CA PHE A 161 2.62 5.41 4.22
C PHE A 161 1.83 4.57 3.21
N THR A 162 1.23 3.47 3.68
CA THR A 162 0.63 2.45 2.80
C THR A 162 -0.75 1.99 3.24
N ASN A 163 -1.49 1.31 2.37
CA ASN A 163 -2.82 0.75 2.66
C ASN A 163 -2.81 -0.75 3.01
N MET A 164 -1.64 -1.33 3.35
CA MET A 164 -1.47 -2.77 3.57
C MET A 164 -2.17 -3.28 4.85
N GLY A 165 -2.27 -2.44 5.89
CA GLY A 165 -2.71 -2.87 7.23
C GLY A 165 -1.53 -3.29 8.11
N ASP A 166 -1.71 -3.21 9.42
CA ASP A 166 -0.66 -3.43 10.41
C ASP A 166 -0.19 -4.89 10.48
N LYS A 167 -1.09 -5.87 10.56
CA LYS A 167 -0.72 -7.29 10.62
C LYS A 167 -0.01 -7.74 9.35
N ALA A 168 -0.57 -7.39 8.19
CA ALA A 168 0.04 -7.73 6.90
C ALA A 168 1.44 -7.10 6.76
N TYR A 169 1.62 -5.86 7.20
CA TYR A 169 2.93 -5.21 7.18
C TYR A 169 3.90 -5.81 8.21
N GLU A 170 3.57 -5.78 9.49
CA GLU A 170 4.50 -6.09 10.57
C GLU A 170 4.78 -7.58 10.71
N GLN A 171 3.74 -8.41 10.61
CA GLN A 171 3.85 -9.84 10.88
C GLN A 171 4.25 -10.64 9.63
N LYS A 172 3.80 -10.21 8.44
CA LYS A 172 4.04 -10.95 7.21
C LYS A 172 5.15 -10.32 6.37
N LEU A 173 4.98 -9.06 5.94
CA LEU A 173 5.93 -8.42 5.02
C LEU A 173 7.33 -8.24 5.63
N LEU A 174 7.42 -7.68 6.85
CA LEU A 174 8.71 -7.44 7.50
C LEU A 174 9.40 -8.72 7.98
N THR A 175 8.66 -9.81 8.17
CA THR A 175 9.22 -11.15 8.42
C THR A 175 9.83 -11.71 7.14
N ARG A 176 9.14 -11.51 6.01
CA ARG A 176 9.61 -11.96 4.69
C ARG A 176 10.79 -11.16 4.14
N PHE A 177 10.81 -9.86 4.40
CA PHE A 177 11.83 -8.92 3.93
C PHE A 177 12.39 -8.12 5.13
N PRO A 178 13.19 -8.77 6.00
CA PRO A 178 13.70 -8.15 7.22
C PRO A 178 14.54 -6.90 6.96
N GLU A 179 15.18 -6.78 5.79
CA GLU A 179 15.92 -5.58 5.38
C GLU A 179 15.04 -4.32 5.33
N LEU A 180 13.74 -4.47 5.08
CA LEU A 180 12.81 -3.33 5.06
C LEU A 180 12.68 -2.68 6.44
N LYS A 181 12.86 -3.43 7.55
CA LYS A 181 12.84 -2.86 8.91
C LYS A 181 13.93 -1.80 9.07
N TYR A 182 15.12 -2.06 8.51
CA TYR A 182 16.19 -1.09 8.51
C TYR A 182 15.93 0.02 7.49
N LEU A 183 15.52 -0.32 6.27
CA LEU A 183 15.42 0.65 5.18
C LEU A 183 14.27 1.64 5.30
N LEU A 184 13.16 1.24 5.91
CA LEU A 184 11.98 2.06 6.09
C LEU A 184 11.77 2.42 7.57
N GLY A 185 12.65 1.94 8.46
CA GLY A 185 12.50 2.12 9.89
C GLY A 185 11.22 1.49 10.45
N THR A 186 10.96 1.75 11.73
CA THR A 186 9.68 1.45 12.40
C THR A 186 8.68 2.61 12.26
N LYS A 187 9.08 3.70 11.61
CA LYS A 187 8.34 4.96 11.55
C LYS A 187 7.52 4.99 10.26
N GLY A 188 6.21 5.07 10.39
CA GLY A 188 5.31 5.10 9.25
C GLY A 188 3.86 4.83 9.62
N TYR A 189 2.94 5.10 8.71
CA TYR A 189 1.52 4.87 8.90
C TYR A 189 1.04 3.70 8.06
N ASN A 190 0.42 2.76 8.76
CA ASN A 190 -0.45 1.73 8.21
C ASN A 190 -1.85 1.95 8.80
N PRO A 191 -2.92 1.77 8.01
CA PRO A 191 -4.28 1.72 8.51
C PRO A 191 -4.39 0.73 9.66
N ASN A 192 -4.91 1.20 10.78
CA ASN A 192 -5.05 0.46 12.02
C ASN A 192 -6.32 0.88 12.76
N ALA A 193 -6.67 0.14 13.82
CA ALA A 193 -7.88 0.39 14.59
C ALA A 193 -7.97 1.80 15.19
N ALA A 194 -6.86 2.40 15.63
CA ALA A 194 -6.86 3.73 16.25
C ALA A 194 -7.26 4.84 15.28
N CYS A 195 -7.11 4.60 13.98
CA CYS A 195 -7.50 5.50 12.90
C CYS A 195 -8.69 4.97 12.09
N ASN A 196 -9.50 4.07 12.68
CA ASN A 196 -10.63 3.41 12.03
C ASN A 196 -10.25 2.82 10.65
N TYR A 197 -8.99 2.36 10.52
CA TYR A 197 -8.40 1.84 9.29
C TYR A 197 -8.56 2.76 8.07
N ALA A 198 -8.62 4.07 8.29
CA ALA A 198 -8.67 5.06 7.21
C ALA A 198 -7.51 4.82 6.23
N SER A 199 -7.87 4.61 4.96
CA SER A 199 -6.94 4.28 3.88
C SER A 199 -6.90 5.38 2.83
N LYS A 200 -5.75 5.59 2.19
CA LYS A 200 -5.61 6.49 1.04
C LYS A 200 -6.60 6.09 -0.07
N PRO A 201 -7.25 7.05 -0.77
CA PRO A 201 -7.06 8.50 -0.71
C PRO A 201 -8.07 9.20 0.21
N ASN A 202 -8.53 8.59 1.31
CA ASN A 202 -9.37 9.30 2.28
C ASN A 202 -8.56 10.42 2.96
N PRO A 203 -9.06 11.69 3.02
CA PRO A 203 -8.40 12.77 3.75
C PRO A 203 -8.04 12.42 5.19
N GLU A 204 -8.93 11.71 5.90
CA GLU A 204 -8.71 11.27 7.29
C GLU A 204 -7.44 10.41 7.43
N SER A 205 -7.09 9.65 6.39
CA SER A 205 -5.86 8.86 6.37
C SER A 205 -4.61 9.74 6.37
N CYS A 206 -4.65 10.91 5.72
CA CYS A 206 -3.53 11.86 5.73
C CYS A 206 -3.41 12.54 7.09
N ASP A 207 -4.53 12.93 7.71
CA ASP A 207 -4.55 13.53 9.04
C ASP A 207 -3.98 12.56 10.09
N CYS A 208 -4.45 11.32 10.07
CA CYS A 208 -3.94 10.25 10.92
C CYS A 208 -2.45 10.00 10.71
N PHE A 209 -2.00 9.95 9.46
CA PHE A 209 -0.59 9.80 9.12
C PHE A 209 0.26 10.95 9.68
N LEU A 210 -0.15 12.21 9.47
CA LEU A 210 0.58 13.38 9.95
C LEU A 210 0.61 13.45 11.48
N ASN A 211 -0.47 13.08 12.16
CA ASN A 211 -0.50 13.01 13.62
C ASN A 211 0.44 11.93 14.16
N LYS A 212 0.47 10.75 13.54
CA LYS A 212 1.46 9.73 13.88
C LYS A 212 2.88 10.21 13.64
N LEU A 213 3.13 10.86 12.50
CA LEU A 213 4.45 11.39 12.16
C LEU A 213 4.94 12.42 13.18
N LYS A 214 4.05 13.33 13.62
CA LYS A 214 4.33 14.30 14.70
C LYS A 214 4.76 13.62 15.99
N ASN A 215 4.11 12.50 16.35
CA ASN A 215 4.44 11.74 17.54
C ASN A 215 5.77 10.99 17.39
N ASP A 216 5.99 10.33 16.24
CA ASP A 216 7.19 9.53 15.97
C ASP A 216 8.48 10.39 15.84
N PHE A 217 8.35 11.66 15.47
CA PHE A 217 9.47 12.61 15.30
C PHE A 217 9.55 13.70 16.38
N GLY A 218 8.56 13.75 17.27
CA GLY A 218 8.43 14.74 18.34
C GLY A 218 7.93 16.11 17.85
N GLN A 219 7.03 16.74 18.63
CA GLN A 219 6.43 18.03 18.27
C GLN A 219 7.47 19.14 18.04
N LYS A 220 8.58 19.17 18.79
CA LYS A 220 9.64 20.18 18.62
C LYS A 220 10.35 20.09 17.28
N SER A 221 10.51 18.87 16.72
CA SER A 221 11.08 18.67 15.39
C SER A 221 10.07 19.05 14.31
N PHE A 222 8.78 18.76 14.53
CA PHE A 222 7.71 19.02 13.57
C PHE A 222 7.33 20.52 13.48
N ASN A 223 7.40 21.26 14.60
CA ASN A 223 7.02 22.67 14.68
C ASN A 223 8.14 23.66 14.35
N GLY A 224 9.23 23.22 13.71
CA GLY A 224 10.32 24.14 13.35
C GLY A 224 11.43 23.60 12.46
N LYS A 225 11.62 22.27 12.37
CA LYS A 225 12.67 21.67 11.51
C LYS A 225 12.09 20.89 10.33
N LEU A 226 11.13 19.99 10.57
CA LEU A 226 10.53 19.17 9.51
C LEU A 226 9.52 19.99 8.69
N GLN A 227 9.96 20.43 7.52
CA GLN A 227 9.18 21.27 6.62
C GLN A 227 8.62 20.49 5.42
N ASN A 228 9.19 19.33 5.11
CA ASN A 228 8.86 18.56 3.93
C ASN A 228 8.64 17.09 4.25
N VAL A 229 7.46 16.59 3.89
CA VAL A 229 7.15 15.16 3.93
C VAL A 229 6.99 14.69 2.49
N TYR A 230 8.06 14.16 1.91
CA TYR A 230 8.00 13.62 0.55
C TYR A 230 7.23 12.31 0.55
N PHE A 231 6.10 12.28 -0.13
CA PHE A 231 5.24 11.09 -0.17
C PHE A 231 5.26 10.46 -1.57
N ILE A 232 5.78 9.24 -1.68
CA ILE A 232 6.08 8.56 -2.94
C ILE A 232 5.01 7.47 -3.16
N ASP A 233 4.16 7.63 -4.16
CA ASP A 233 3.02 6.74 -4.41
C ASP A 233 2.74 6.59 -5.92
N ASP A 234 2.35 5.39 -6.36
CA ASP A 234 2.08 5.05 -7.77
C ASP A 234 0.62 5.28 -8.18
N ARG A 235 -0.25 5.74 -7.27
CA ARG A 235 -1.67 5.97 -7.52
C ARG A 235 -1.98 7.47 -7.64
N PRO A 236 -2.47 7.95 -8.81
CA PRO A 236 -2.78 9.37 -9.01
C PRO A 236 -3.73 9.97 -7.97
N LYS A 237 -4.74 9.20 -7.53
CA LYS A 237 -5.72 9.67 -6.53
C LYS A 237 -5.06 9.98 -5.18
N ASN A 238 -4.06 9.19 -4.77
CA ASN A 238 -3.35 9.40 -3.52
C ASN A 238 -2.51 10.69 -3.60
N ILE A 239 -1.86 10.93 -4.73
CA ILE A 239 -1.08 12.14 -4.99
C ILE A 239 -1.95 13.40 -4.97
N ILE A 240 -3.11 13.36 -5.64
CA ILE A 240 -4.06 14.48 -5.71
C ILE A 240 -4.67 14.79 -4.34
N GLU A 241 -4.90 13.79 -3.51
CA GLU A 241 -5.38 14.04 -2.16
C GLU A 241 -4.26 14.62 -1.29
N ALA A 242 -3.09 13.96 -1.27
CA ALA A 242 -1.99 14.30 -0.38
C ALA A 242 -1.48 15.74 -0.54
N ILE A 243 -1.52 16.33 -1.74
CA ILE A 243 -1.06 17.72 -1.97
C ILE A 243 -1.88 18.76 -1.18
N LYS A 244 -3.11 18.42 -0.78
CA LYS A 244 -3.99 19.29 0.00
C LYS A 244 -3.57 19.41 1.47
N HIS A 245 -2.64 18.56 1.92
CA HIS A 245 -2.25 18.42 3.32
C HIS A 245 -0.82 18.90 3.51
N ASN A 246 -0.64 20.04 4.19
CA ASN A 246 0.70 20.53 4.55
C ASN A 246 1.22 19.76 5.79
N PRO A 247 2.49 19.28 5.83
CA PRO A 247 3.64 19.56 4.95
C PRO A 247 3.92 18.53 3.84
N ILE A 248 2.91 17.80 3.34
CA ILE A 248 3.12 16.74 2.35
C ILE A 248 3.53 17.34 1.00
N ARG A 249 4.54 16.72 0.39
CA ARG A 249 5.09 16.99 -0.95
C ARG A 249 4.98 15.71 -1.76
N PRO A 250 3.81 15.42 -2.35
CA PRO A 250 3.58 14.13 -2.99
C PRO A 250 4.33 14.04 -4.34
N TYR A 251 4.98 12.91 -4.55
CA TYR A 251 5.71 12.55 -5.74
C TYR A 251 5.02 11.37 -6.40
N TYR A 252 4.45 11.60 -7.59
CA TYR A 252 3.87 10.52 -8.38
C TYR A 252 4.96 9.60 -8.93
N PHE A 253 4.98 8.36 -8.44
CA PHE A 253 5.97 7.35 -8.78
C PHE A 253 5.58 6.61 -10.05
N THR A 254 6.38 6.78 -11.10
CA THR A 254 6.21 6.15 -12.41
C THR A 254 7.23 5.04 -12.63
N SER A 255 8.47 5.22 -12.18
CA SER A 255 9.53 4.21 -12.19
C SER A 255 10.65 4.54 -11.20
N ALA A 256 11.40 3.50 -10.83
CA ALA A 256 12.56 3.65 -9.96
C ALA A 256 13.67 4.48 -10.61
N GLU A 257 13.90 4.36 -11.92
CA GLU A 257 14.91 5.12 -12.66
C GLU A 257 14.60 6.62 -12.68
N GLN A 258 13.33 6.99 -12.86
CA GLN A 258 12.95 8.40 -12.80
C GLN A 258 13.12 8.93 -11.38
N PHE A 259 12.77 8.14 -10.37
CA PHE A 259 12.98 8.51 -8.97
C PHE A 259 14.47 8.68 -8.65
N GLU A 260 15.32 7.74 -9.09
CA GLU A 260 16.77 7.77 -8.92
C GLU A 260 17.39 9.06 -9.50
N LYS A 261 16.97 9.46 -10.71
CA LYS A 261 17.42 10.72 -11.32
C LYS A 261 17.07 11.94 -10.47
N ASN A 262 15.98 11.91 -9.72
CA ASN A 262 15.56 13.02 -8.88
C ASN A 262 16.30 13.03 -7.53
N ILE A 263 16.53 11.87 -6.90
CA ILE A 263 17.30 11.82 -5.64
C ILE A 263 18.77 12.22 -5.81
N LYS A 264 19.33 12.07 -7.02
CA LYS A 264 20.68 12.56 -7.37
C LYS A 264 20.80 14.08 -7.35
N LYS A 265 19.68 14.81 -7.43
CA LYS A 265 19.64 16.29 -7.35
C LYS A 265 19.63 16.81 -5.91
N ILE A 266 19.40 15.93 -4.93
CA ILE A 266 19.42 16.26 -3.51
C ILE A 266 20.89 16.43 -3.10
N LYS A 267 21.22 17.59 -2.53
CA LYS A 267 22.56 17.92 -2.05
C LYS A 267 22.88 17.18 -0.75
#